data_AF-A0A8D1DHB7-F1
#
_entry.id   AF-A0A8D1DHB7-F1
#
_cell.length_a   1.000
_cell.length_b   1.000
_cell.length_c   1.000
_cell.angle_alpha   90.00
_cell.angle_beta   90.00
_cell.angle_gamma   90.00
#
_symmetry.space_group_name_H-M   'P 1'
#
loop_
_entity.id
_entity.type
_entity.pdbx_description
1 polymer ?
#
loop_
_entity_poly.entity_id
_entity_poly.type
_entity_poly.pdbx_seq_one_letter_code
_entity_poly.pdbx_strand_id
1 'polypeptide(L)'
;MEGTIKRHWEYMCNHNKEKTKILGEKNGDAVCDNSENKFDFSVMSYNILSQDLLEDNSHLYRHCRQPVLHWSFRFPNILKEIKHFDADVLCLQEVQEDHYGTEIRPSLESLGYHCEYKMRTGKKPDGCAICFKHSKFSLLSVNPVEFFRPNVPLLDRDNVGLVLLLQPKSPSAASPAICVANTHLLYNPRRGDIKLTQLAMLLAEISSVAHQKDGSFCPIVICGDFNSVPGSPLYSFIKEGKLNYEGLAIGKVSGQEQSSRGQRILSIPIWPPNLGISQNCVYEVQQVPKVEKTGKLSSNLQHHFSLSSVYSHYFPETGIPEVTTCHSRSAITVDYIFYSAEKEGVAGQQGAGVALVGGLKLLARLSLLTEQDLWTVNGLPNENNSSDHLPLLAKFRLDL
;
A
#
# COMPACT_ATOMS: atom_id res chain seq x y z
N MET A 1 10.20 -30.38 -16.64
CA MET A 1 11.03 -30.13 -15.45
C MET A 1 10.24 -29.16 -14.60
N GLU A 2 9.61 -29.62 -13.52
CA GLU A 2 8.89 -28.75 -12.58
C GLU A 2 9.94 -27.93 -11.82
N GLY A 3 10.15 -26.69 -12.24
CA GLY A 3 10.88 -25.72 -11.44
C GLY A 3 10.09 -25.48 -10.16
N THR A 4 10.72 -25.60 -8.99
CA THR A 4 10.04 -25.35 -7.72
C THR A 4 9.65 -23.87 -7.65
N ILE A 5 8.36 -23.56 -7.69
CA ILE A 5 7.83 -22.21 -7.54
C ILE A 5 8.18 -21.72 -6.14
N LYS A 6 9.11 -20.76 -6.05
CA LYS A 6 9.57 -20.17 -4.79
C LYS A 6 9.70 -18.67 -4.90
N ARG A 7 9.22 -17.99 -3.88
CA ARG A 7 9.48 -16.56 -3.68
C ARG A 7 10.84 -16.40 -3.01
N HIS A 8 11.62 -15.43 -3.46
CA HIS A 8 12.97 -15.20 -2.95
C HIS A 8 13.20 -13.72 -2.63
N TRP A 9 14.13 -13.43 -1.74
CA TRP A 9 14.55 -12.07 -1.47
C TRP A 9 15.41 -11.55 -2.62
N GLU A 10 14.95 -10.48 -3.26
CA GLU A 10 15.70 -9.69 -4.24
C GLU A 10 16.32 -8.50 -3.52
N TYR A 11 17.66 -8.43 -3.48
CA TYR A 11 18.37 -7.31 -2.86
C TYR A 11 18.65 -6.20 -3.90
N MET A 12 18.35 -4.96 -3.54
CA MET A 12 18.59 -3.80 -4.38
C MET A 12 20.04 -3.35 -4.17
N CYS A 13 20.97 -3.81 -5.01
CA CYS A 13 22.34 -3.33 -4.99
C CYS A 13 22.40 -1.88 -5.47
N ASN A 14 22.96 -0.97 -4.67
CA ASN A 14 23.35 0.36 -5.15
C ASN A 14 24.26 0.19 -6.37
N HIS A 15 23.82 0.66 -7.54
CA HIS A 15 24.66 0.78 -8.72
C HIS A 15 25.71 1.89 -8.53
N ASN A 16 26.71 1.62 -7.68
CA ASN A 16 28.01 2.22 -7.90
C ASN A 16 28.63 1.50 -9.11
N LYS A 17 28.53 2.15 -10.28
CA LYS A 17 29.31 1.81 -11.47
C LYS A 17 30.79 1.92 -11.14
N GLU A 18 31.44 0.83 -10.76
CA GLU A 18 32.88 0.67 -10.98
C GLU A 18 33.19 -0.70 -11.58
N LYS A 19 33.61 -0.63 -12.84
CA LYS A 19 34.37 -1.57 -13.67
C LYS A 19 34.71 -2.92 -13.03
N THR A 20 34.17 -3.95 -13.66
CA THR A 20 34.72 -5.30 -13.72
C THR A 20 36.24 -5.27 -13.91
N LYS A 21 36.99 -5.61 -12.86
CA LYS A 21 38.30 -6.22 -12.98
C LYS A 21 38.32 -7.49 -12.12
N ILE A 22 38.39 -8.61 -12.82
CA ILE A 22 38.70 -9.92 -12.27
C ILE A 22 40.03 -9.82 -11.53
N LEU A 23 40.05 -10.17 -10.24
CA LEU A 23 41.25 -10.63 -9.54
C LEU A 23 40.87 -11.38 -8.25
N GLY A 24 41.09 -12.70 -8.30
CA GLY A 24 41.74 -13.51 -7.27
C GLY A 24 41.17 -13.53 -5.85
N GLU A 25 40.71 -14.71 -5.43
CA GLU A 25 40.51 -15.10 -4.04
C GLU A 25 41.63 -14.59 -3.12
N LYS A 26 41.25 -13.87 -2.06
CA LYS A 26 41.96 -13.86 -0.78
C LYS A 26 41.00 -13.50 0.36
N ASN A 27 40.96 -14.40 1.34
CA ASN A 27 40.34 -14.20 2.64
C ASN A 27 40.79 -12.87 3.27
N GLY A 28 39.81 -12.05 3.63
CA GLY A 28 39.98 -10.88 4.49
C GLY A 28 38.67 -10.65 5.21
N ASP A 29 38.70 -10.77 6.53
CA ASP A 29 37.58 -10.48 7.41
C ASP A 29 37.01 -9.10 7.07
N ALA A 30 35.74 -9.07 6.64
CA ALA A 30 35.04 -7.83 6.39
C ALA A 30 34.87 -7.12 7.73
N VAL A 31 35.67 -6.08 7.94
CA VAL A 31 35.49 -5.11 9.01
C VAL A 31 34.07 -4.57 8.87
N CYS A 32 33.22 -4.94 9.82
CA CYS A 32 31.88 -4.41 9.96
C CYS A 32 31.99 -2.93 10.29
N ASP A 33 31.71 -2.08 9.30
CA ASP A 33 31.53 -0.66 9.51
C ASP A 33 30.27 -0.47 10.37
N ASN A 34 30.48 -0.31 11.67
CA ASN A 34 29.46 -0.16 12.68
C ASN A 34 28.89 1.27 12.58
N SER A 35 28.11 1.56 11.52
CA SER A 35 27.53 2.89 11.35
C SER A 35 26.26 3.00 12.22
N GLU A 36 26.40 3.59 13.41
CA GLU A 36 25.33 3.89 14.39
C GLU A 36 24.23 4.86 13.87
N ASN A 37 24.26 5.23 12.58
CA ASN A 37 23.38 6.23 11.95
C ASN A 37 22.36 5.63 10.97
N LYS A 38 21.87 4.41 11.20
CA LYS A 38 20.90 3.76 10.29
C LYS A 38 19.80 3.06 11.07
N PHE A 39 18.59 3.10 10.54
CA PHE A 39 17.45 2.35 11.04
C PHE A 39 16.85 1.50 9.92
N ASP A 40 17.15 0.21 9.95
CA ASP A 40 16.59 -0.78 9.01
C ASP A 40 15.30 -1.37 9.58
N PHE A 41 14.28 -1.53 8.74
CA PHE A 41 13.03 -2.17 9.13
C PHE A 41 12.34 -2.80 7.92
N SER A 42 11.41 -3.70 8.17
CA SER A 42 10.66 -4.44 7.15
C SER A 42 9.17 -4.17 7.26
N VAL A 43 8.48 -4.18 6.10
CA VAL A 43 7.05 -3.92 6.00
C VAL A 43 6.40 -5.02 5.17
N MET A 44 5.36 -5.63 5.72
CA MET A 44 4.47 -6.55 5.01
C MET A 44 3.14 -5.84 4.69
N SER A 45 2.62 -6.01 3.47
CA SER A 45 1.23 -5.69 3.13
C SER A 45 0.52 -6.96 2.71
N TYR A 46 -0.62 -7.29 3.33
CA TYR A 46 -1.30 -8.55 3.06
C TYR A 46 -2.82 -8.45 3.24
N ASN A 47 -3.57 -8.62 2.15
CA ASN A 47 -4.99 -8.90 2.22
C ASN A 47 -5.15 -10.37 2.63
N ILE A 48 -5.75 -10.62 3.80
CA ILE A 48 -5.79 -11.97 4.39
C ILE A 48 -7.09 -12.73 4.09
N LEU A 49 -7.97 -12.15 3.27
CA LEU A 49 -9.26 -12.70 2.87
C LEU A 49 -10.18 -12.99 4.07
N SER A 50 -11.15 -12.09 4.30
CA SER A 50 -12.15 -12.27 5.36
C SER A 50 -12.95 -13.55 5.10
N GLN A 51 -13.27 -14.31 6.16
CA GLN A 51 -14.06 -15.54 6.02
C GLN A 51 -15.48 -15.24 5.52
N ASP A 52 -16.13 -14.23 6.07
CA ASP A 52 -17.45 -13.79 5.63
C ASP A 52 -17.44 -13.37 4.14
N LEU A 53 -16.42 -12.61 3.71
CA LEU A 53 -16.32 -12.18 2.31
C LEU A 53 -16.01 -13.35 1.37
N LEU A 54 -15.21 -14.32 1.81
CA LEU A 54 -14.95 -15.55 1.09
C LEU A 54 -16.26 -16.32 0.85
N GLU A 55 -17.06 -16.51 1.89
CA GLU A 55 -18.31 -17.27 1.84
C GLU A 55 -19.37 -16.56 0.98
N ASP A 56 -19.53 -15.24 1.16
CA ASP A 56 -20.40 -14.39 0.35
C ASP A 56 -20.01 -14.41 -1.14
N ASN A 57 -18.73 -14.62 -1.45
CA ASN A 57 -18.19 -14.67 -2.81
C ASN A 57 -17.69 -16.06 -3.21
N SER A 58 -18.28 -17.13 -2.65
CA SER A 58 -17.90 -18.54 -2.91
C SER A 58 -17.75 -18.92 -4.39
N HIS A 59 -18.44 -18.23 -5.30
CA HIS A 59 -18.31 -18.40 -6.75
C HIS A 59 -16.89 -18.09 -7.30
N LEU A 60 -16.08 -17.30 -6.60
CA LEU A 60 -14.69 -16.98 -6.94
C LEU A 60 -13.71 -18.11 -6.57
N TYR A 61 -14.10 -18.98 -5.65
CA TYR A 61 -13.23 -20.00 -5.02
C TYR A 61 -13.67 -21.43 -5.36
N ARG A 62 -14.44 -21.62 -6.43
CA ARG A 62 -14.91 -22.95 -6.88
C ARG A 62 -13.78 -23.90 -7.30
N HIS A 63 -12.62 -23.33 -7.63
CA HIS A 63 -11.42 -24.06 -8.00
C HIS A 63 -10.69 -24.65 -6.77
N CYS A 64 -10.96 -24.13 -5.58
CA CYS A 64 -10.33 -24.54 -4.33
C CYS A 64 -10.98 -25.81 -3.75
N ARG A 65 -10.19 -26.62 -3.05
CA ARG A 65 -10.71 -27.73 -2.25
C ARG A 65 -11.44 -27.18 -1.02
N GLN A 66 -12.63 -27.68 -0.72
CA GLN A 66 -13.46 -27.16 0.37
C GLN A 66 -12.75 -27.08 1.74
N PRO A 67 -11.97 -28.08 2.19
CA PRO A 67 -11.29 -28.01 3.49
C PRO A 67 -10.32 -26.83 3.64
N VAL A 68 -9.71 -26.36 2.54
CA VAL A 68 -8.73 -25.27 2.59
C VAL A 68 -9.36 -23.89 2.76
N LEU A 69 -10.69 -23.79 2.59
CA LEU A 69 -11.44 -22.53 2.67
C LEU A 69 -11.90 -22.19 4.09
N HIS A 70 -11.92 -23.17 5.00
CA HIS A 70 -12.37 -22.93 6.37
C HIS A 70 -11.34 -22.10 7.15
N TRP A 71 -11.82 -21.11 7.91
CA TRP A 71 -10.96 -20.25 8.73
C TRP A 71 -10.03 -21.03 9.66
N SER A 72 -10.51 -22.12 10.28
CA SER A 72 -9.72 -23.01 11.13
C SER A 72 -8.53 -23.67 10.42
N PHE A 73 -8.58 -23.77 9.08
CA PHE A 73 -7.45 -24.20 8.26
C PHE A 73 -6.59 -23.00 7.83
N ARG A 74 -7.24 -21.90 7.41
CA ARG A 74 -6.56 -20.73 6.85
C ARG A 74 -5.74 -19.95 7.86
N PHE A 75 -6.29 -19.66 9.04
CA PHE A 75 -5.64 -18.81 10.03
C PHE A 75 -4.29 -19.38 10.53
N PRO A 76 -4.16 -20.67 10.87
CA PRO A 76 -2.85 -21.23 11.22
C PRO A 76 -1.79 -21.04 10.13
N ASN A 77 -2.17 -21.13 8.86
CA ASN A 77 -1.27 -20.90 7.73
C ASN A 77 -0.90 -19.42 7.58
N ILE A 78 -1.88 -18.50 7.65
CA ILE A 78 -1.64 -17.05 7.61
C ILE A 78 -0.72 -16.62 8.76
N LEU A 79 -0.99 -17.07 9.98
CA LEU A 79 -0.16 -16.78 11.15
C LEU A 79 1.25 -17.37 11.01
N LYS A 80 1.37 -18.58 10.43
CA LYS A 80 2.66 -19.20 10.14
C LYS A 80 3.45 -18.40 9.10
N GLU A 81 2.82 -17.88 8.04
CA GLU A 81 3.46 -16.99 7.07
C GLU A 81 3.93 -15.69 7.73
N ILE A 82 3.08 -15.03 8.51
CA ILE A 82 3.44 -13.80 9.24
C ILE A 82 4.64 -14.05 10.17
N LYS A 83 4.58 -15.13 10.97
CA LYS A 83 5.67 -15.52 11.88
C LYS A 83 6.95 -15.89 11.13
N HIS A 84 6.84 -16.52 9.96
CA HIS A 84 8.00 -16.92 9.16
C HIS A 84 8.77 -15.70 8.64
N PHE A 85 8.06 -14.69 8.15
CA PHE A 85 8.68 -13.48 7.62
C PHE A 85 9.09 -12.47 8.70
N ASP A 86 8.42 -12.49 9.86
CA ASP A 86 8.74 -11.70 11.05
C ASP A 86 8.95 -10.20 10.76
N ALA A 87 8.09 -9.63 9.90
CA ALA A 87 8.24 -8.25 9.45
C ALA A 87 8.07 -7.25 10.60
N ASP A 88 8.79 -6.13 10.60
CA ASP A 88 8.72 -5.16 11.70
C ASP A 88 7.38 -4.39 11.74
N VAL A 89 6.74 -4.23 10.57
CA VAL A 89 5.42 -3.60 10.39
C VAL A 89 4.56 -4.49 9.49
N LEU A 90 3.29 -4.69 9.88
CA LEU A 90 2.26 -5.42 9.14
C LEU A 90 1.13 -4.46 8.79
N CYS A 91 0.78 -4.37 7.52
CA CYS A 91 -0.40 -3.68 7.01
C CYS A 91 -1.36 -4.72 6.44
N LEU A 92 -2.41 -5.05 7.19
CA LEU A 92 -3.34 -6.12 6.84
C LEU A 92 -4.67 -5.54 6.34
N GLN A 93 -5.26 -6.16 5.31
CA GLN A 93 -6.60 -5.84 4.78
C GLN A 93 -7.53 -7.06 4.92
N GLU A 94 -8.84 -6.83 4.86
CA GLU A 94 -9.88 -7.85 5.09
C GLU A 94 -9.74 -8.58 6.44
N VAL A 95 -9.29 -7.84 7.45
CA VAL A 95 -9.21 -8.34 8.82
C VAL A 95 -10.61 -8.32 9.42
N GLN A 96 -11.25 -9.48 9.54
CA GLN A 96 -12.59 -9.64 10.11
C GLN A 96 -12.60 -9.31 11.61
N GLU A 97 -13.58 -8.55 12.09
CA GLU A 97 -13.62 -7.98 13.45
C GLU A 97 -13.65 -9.06 14.55
N ASP A 98 -14.49 -10.07 14.41
CA ASP A 98 -14.62 -11.14 15.40
C ASP A 98 -13.35 -11.99 15.49
N HIS A 99 -12.83 -12.46 14.34
CA HIS A 99 -11.56 -13.17 14.26
C HIS A 99 -10.38 -12.31 14.75
N TYR A 100 -10.45 -10.99 14.53
CA TYR A 100 -9.44 -10.06 15.03
C TYR A 100 -9.39 -10.06 16.56
N GLY A 101 -10.55 -9.94 17.21
CA GLY A 101 -10.63 -9.91 18.67
C GLY A 101 -10.28 -11.25 19.33
N THR A 102 -10.63 -12.37 18.72
CA THR A 102 -10.49 -13.70 19.33
C THR A 102 -9.16 -14.38 19.05
N GLU A 103 -8.61 -14.22 17.84
CA GLU A 103 -7.49 -15.04 17.36
C GLU A 103 -6.33 -14.21 16.79
N ILE A 104 -6.60 -13.28 15.87
CA ILE A 104 -5.55 -12.57 15.13
C ILE A 104 -4.77 -11.64 16.06
N ARG A 105 -5.45 -10.71 16.76
CA ARG A 105 -4.77 -9.75 17.63
C ARG A 105 -4.01 -10.44 18.76
N PRO A 106 -4.60 -11.37 19.55
CA PRO A 106 -3.85 -12.05 20.60
C PRO A 106 -2.63 -12.81 20.08
N SER A 107 -2.75 -13.44 18.89
CA SER A 107 -1.63 -14.14 18.27
C SER A 107 -0.51 -13.19 17.86
N LEU A 108 -0.82 -12.03 17.27
CA LEU A 108 0.18 -11.03 16.89
C LEU A 108 0.81 -10.35 18.11
N GLU A 109 0.03 -10.03 19.14
CA GLU A 109 0.57 -9.50 20.41
C GLU A 109 1.54 -10.49 21.07
N SER A 110 1.25 -11.79 21.01
CA SER A 110 2.16 -12.84 21.48
C SER A 110 3.49 -12.91 20.70
N LEU A 111 3.50 -12.41 19.45
CA LEU A 111 4.70 -12.27 18.62
C LEU A 111 5.40 -10.90 18.80
N GLY A 112 4.97 -10.09 19.76
CA GLY A 112 5.58 -8.80 20.09
C GLY A 112 5.11 -7.62 19.24
N TYR A 113 3.95 -7.75 18.58
CA TYR A 113 3.34 -6.63 17.87
C TYR A 113 2.41 -5.82 18.79
N HIS A 114 2.41 -4.50 18.61
CA HIS A 114 1.28 -3.65 18.98
C HIS A 114 0.35 -3.55 17.75
N CYS A 115 -0.96 -3.70 17.93
CA CYS A 115 -1.92 -3.79 16.82
C CYS A 115 -2.98 -2.69 16.92
N GLU A 116 -3.11 -1.87 15.87
CA GLU A 116 -4.19 -0.91 15.70
C GLU A 116 -5.12 -1.36 14.57
N TYR A 117 -6.43 -1.18 14.76
CA TYR A 117 -7.44 -1.68 13.83
C TYR A 117 -8.50 -0.63 13.52
N LYS A 118 -8.89 -0.56 12.26
CA LYS A 118 -10.03 0.22 11.79
C LYS A 118 -10.95 -0.66 10.94
N MET A 119 -12.08 -1.03 11.51
CA MET A 119 -13.17 -1.68 10.78
C MET A 119 -13.76 -0.76 9.72
N ARG A 120 -14.20 -1.34 8.59
CA ARG A 120 -15.08 -0.66 7.64
C ARG A 120 -16.35 -0.18 8.34
N THR A 121 -16.95 0.88 7.81
CA THR A 121 -18.19 1.42 8.40
C THR A 121 -19.42 0.56 8.03
N GLY A 122 -20.58 0.94 8.52
CA GLY A 122 -21.84 0.29 8.16
C GLY A 122 -21.94 -1.14 8.70
N LYS A 123 -22.28 -2.09 7.81
CA LYS A 123 -22.47 -3.52 8.16
C LYS A 123 -21.38 -4.42 7.57
N LYS A 124 -20.18 -3.87 7.34
CA LYS A 124 -19.07 -4.65 6.78
C LYS A 124 -18.31 -5.33 7.92
N PRO A 125 -17.96 -6.63 7.79
CA PRO A 125 -17.43 -7.42 8.91
C PRO A 125 -15.93 -7.23 9.12
N ASP A 126 -15.24 -6.54 8.22
CA ASP A 126 -13.79 -6.51 8.09
C ASP A 126 -13.22 -5.08 8.05
N GLY A 127 -11.91 -4.97 8.14
CA GLY A 127 -11.20 -3.70 8.17
C GLY A 127 -9.73 -3.79 7.83
N CYS A 128 -9.02 -2.70 8.14
CA CYS A 128 -7.57 -2.60 8.02
C CYS A 128 -6.92 -2.64 9.40
N ALA A 129 -5.81 -3.38 9.53
CA ALA A 129 -4.95 -3.34 10.71
C ALA A 129 -3.55 -2.84 10.35
N ILE A 130 -2.94 -2.06 11.25
CA ILE A 130 -1.50 -1.78 11.21
C ILE A 130 -0.92 -2.28 12.51
N CYS A 131 0.01 -3.23 12.41
CA CYS A 131 0.68 -3.84 13.55
C CYS A 131 2.18 -3.57 13.45
N PHE A 132 2.87 -3.24 14.54
CA PHE A 132 4.30 -2.99 14.52
C PHE A 132 4.99 -3.59 15.73
N LYS A 133 6.25 -4.03 15.58
CA LYS A 133 7.04 -4.56 16.68
C LYS A 133 7.28 -3.48 17.72
N HIS A 134 6.77 -3.66 18.95
CA HIS A 134 6.96 -2.68 20.02
C HIS A 134 8.44 -2.54 20.43
N SER A 135 9.31 -3.49 20.08
CA SER A 135 10.75 -3.40 20.26
C SER A 135 11.41 -2.40 19.30
N LYS A 136 10.79 -2.12 18.15
CA LYS A 136 11.35 -1.31 17.06
C LYS A 136 10.73 0.08 16.97
N PHE A 137 9.47 0.24 17.38
CA PHE A 137 8.76 1.51 17.28
C PHE A 137 7.98 1.84 18.56
N SER A 138 7.76 3.13 18.77
CA SER A 138 6.73 3.67 19.66
C SER A 138 5.64 4.33 18.83
N LEU A 139 4.39 4.22 19.25
CA LEU A 139 3.26 4.89 18.61
C LEU A 139 3.17 6.35 19.05
N LEU A 140 3.07 7.28 18.10
CA LEU A 140 2.83 8.70 18.37
C LEU A 140 1.37 9.09 18.15
N SER A 141 0.72 8.58 17.11
CA SER A 141 -0.70 8.87 16.82
C SER A 141 -1.36 7.78 15.99
N VAL A 142 -2.66 7.59 16.19
CA VAL A 142 -3.55 6.72 15.40
C VAL A 142 -4.59 7.60 14.72
N ASN A 143 -4.67 7.55 13.40
CA ASN A 143 -5.54 8.42 12.62
C ASN A 143 -6.38 7.57 11.65
N PRO A 144 -7.58 7.13 12.05
CA PRO A 144 -8.47 6.36 11.18
C PRO A 144 -9.13 7.26 10.14
N VAL A 145 -9.26 6.78 8.91
CA VAL A 145 -9.91 7.50 7.80
C VAL A 145 -11.15 6.74 7.38
N GLU A 146 -12.32 7.30 7.68
CA GLU A 146 -13.57 6.79 7.12
C GLU A 146 -13.83 7.46 5.78
N PHE A 147 -14.02 6.68 4.71
CA PHE A 147 -14.35 7.26 3.42
C PHE A 147 -15.83 7.55 3.25
N PHE A 148 -16.70 6.83 3.97
CA PHE A 148 -18.12 7.13 4.00
C PHE A 148 -18.36 8.54 4.55
N ARG A 149 -19.17 9.33 3.81
CA ARG A 149 -19.55 10.69 4.22
C ARG A 149 -21.05 10.87 3.96
N PRO A 150 -21.90 10.84 5.00
CA PRO A 150 -23.36 10.90 4.81
C PRO A 150 -23.82 12.20 4.12
N ASN A 151 -23.05 13.28 4.26
CA ASN A 151 -23.33 14.59 3.65
C ASN A 151 -22.71 14.76 2.25
N VAL A 152 -22.05 13.75 1.69
CA VAL A 152 -21.44 13.77 0.35
C VAL A 152 -21.97 12.57 -0.44
N PRO A 153 -23.01 12.72 -1.28
CA PRO A 153 -23.65 11.59 -1.98
C PRO A 153 -22.72 10.72 -2.84
N LEU A 154 -21.58 11.26 -3.27
CA LEU A 154 -20.55 10.51 -3.99
C LEU A 154 -19.91 9.41 -3.12
N LEU A 155 -19.77 9.66 -1.82
CA LEU A 155 -19.02 8.85 -0.85
C LEU A 155 -19.96 7.97 0.00
N ASP A 156 -20.66 7.08 -0.69
CA ASP A 156 -21.68 6.16 -0.17
C ASP A 156 -21.11 4.73 0.03
N ARG A 157 -19.81 4.61 0.29
CA ARG A 157 -19.11 3.33 0.44
C ARG A 157 -18.33 3.28 1.74
N ASP A 158 -18.39 2.11 2.37
CA ASP A 158 -17.90 1.87 3.73
C ASP A 158 -16.40 1.60 3.86
N ASN A 159 -15.64 1.76 2.78
CA ASN A 159 -14.19 1.56 2.80
C ASN A 159 -13.52 2.53 3.79
N VAL A 160 -12.34 2.13 4.29
CA VAL A 160 -11.58 2.89 5.28
C VAL A 160 -10.09 2.83 4.98
N GLY A 161 -9.35 3.73 5.60
CA GLY A 161 -7.90 3.67 5.77
C GLY A 161 -7.51 3.85 7.23
N LEU A 162 -6.24 3.60 7.54
CA LEU A 162 -5.63 3.81 8.84
C LEU A 162 -4.23 4.41 8.65
N VAL A 163 -3.91 5.47 9.38
CA VAL A 163 -2.60 6.13 9.32
C VAL A 163 -2.01 6.19 10.72
N LEU A 164 -0.85 5.55 10.91
CA LEU A 164 -0.07 5.63 12.13
C LEU A 164 1.16 6.51 11.94
N LEU A 165 1.49 7.28 12.98
CA LEU A 165 2.79 7.94 13.07
C LEU A 165 3.62 7.17 14.10
N LEU A 166 4.74 6.60 13.65
CA LEU A 166 5.58 5.71 14.44
C LEU A 166 6.95 6.34 14.67
N GLN A 167 7.42 6.38 15.91
CA GLN A 167 8.76 6.81 16.26
C GLN A 167 9.71 5.59 16.26
N PRO A 168 10.74 5.54 15.40
CA PRO A 168 11.79 4.54 15.49
C PRO A 168 12.47 4.56 16.87
N LYS A 169 12.64 3.38 17.47
CA LYS A 169 13.46 3.19 18.67
C LYS A 169 14.90 2.98 18.21
N SER A 170 15.65 4.08 18.13
CA SER A 170 17.08 4.10 17.78
C SER A 170 17.91 4.62 18.97
N PRO A 171 19.18 4.22 19.12
CA PRO A 171 20.09 4.81 20.12
C PRO A 171 20.31 6.32 19.91
N SER A 172 20.15 6.83 18.68
CA SER A 172 20.28 8.24 18.35
C SER A 172 19.00 9.03 18.66
N ALA A 173 19.15 10.15 19.36
CA ALA A 173 18.03 10.93 19.93
C ALA A 173 17.18 11.72 18.91
N ALA A 174 17.51 11.69 17.60
CA ALA A 174 16.90 12.57 16.60
C ALA A 174 16.41 11.86 15.33
N SER A 175 15.94 10.62 15.40
CA SER A 175 15.33 9.94 14.23
C SER A 175 13.98 10.56 13.86
N PRO A 176 13.70 10.88 12.58
CA PRO A 176 12.38 11.31 12.17
C PRO A 176 11.36 10.18 12.38
N ALA A 177 10.13 10.55 12.71
CA ALA A 177 9.01 9.59 12.74
C ALA A 177 8.75 9.03 11.33
N ILE A 178 8.10 7.87 11.24
CA ILE A 178 7.69 7.24 9.99
C ILE A 178 6.16 7.19 9.97
N CYS A 179 5.57 7.74 8.92
CA CYS A 179 4.13 7.68 8.67
C CYS A 179 3.81 6.39 7.90
N VAL A 180 3.05 5.49 8.50
CA VAL A 180 2.61 4.24 7.88
C VAL A 180 1.11 4.32 7.64
N ALA A 181 0.70 4.20 6.38
CA ALA A 181 -0.70 4.19 5.98
C ALA A 181 -1.09 2.83 5.40
N ASN A 182 -2.33 2.43 5.64
CA ASN A 182 -2.93 1.21 5.12
C ASN A 182 -4.37 1.49 4.67
N THR A 183 -4.79 0.89 3.56
CA THR A 183 -6.14 1.05 3.02
C THR A 183 -6.61 -0.18 2.26
N HIS A 184 -7.94 -0.31 2.14
CA HIS A 184 -8.56 -1.19 1.15
C HIS A 184 -9.62 -0.37 0.38
N LEU A 185 -9.24 0.09 -0.81
CA LEU A 185 -10.12 0.91 -1.67
C LEU A 185 -11.29 0.11 -2.21
N LEU A 186 -12.34 0.82 -2.65
CA LEU A 186 -13.54 0.20 -3.23
C LEU A 186 -13.18 -0.80 -4.35
N TYR A 187 -13.72 -2.02 -4.32
CA TYR A 187 -13.53 -2.99 -5.41
C TYR A 187 -14.14 -2.53 -6.75
N ASN A 188 -15.40 -2.08 -6.73
CA ASN A 188 -16.23 -1.88 -7.93
C ASN A 188 -15.47 -1.16 -9.08
N PRO A 189 -15.21 -1.84 -10.20
CA PRO A 189 -14.34 -1.32 -11.25
C PRO A 189 -14.93 -0.12 -11.99
N ARG A 190 -16.26 0.09 -11.90
CA ARG A 190 -17.00 1.17 -12.56
C ARG A 190 -17.05 2.46 -11.76
N ARG A 191 -16.52 2.48 -10.54
CA ARG A 191 -16.62 3.63 -9.62
C ARG A 191 -15.25 4.25 -9.33
N GLY A 192 -14.51 4.55 -10.39
CA GLY A 192 -13.23 5.26 -10.29
C GLY A 192 -13.34 6.67 -9.73
N ASP A 193 -14.50 7.30 -9.86
CA ASP A 193 -14.85 8.55 -9.18
C ASP A 193 -14.75 8.40 -7.66
N ILE A 194 -15.29 7.31 -7.10
CA ILE A 194 -15.14 7.00 -5.68
C ILE A 194 -13.68 6.66 -5.35
N LYS A 195 -13.03 5.79 -6.14
CA LYS A 195 -11.64 5.37 -5.86
C LYS A 195 -10.66 6.55 -5.76
N LEU A 196 -10.72 7.49 -6.70
CA LEU A 196 -9.88 8.69 -6.66
C LEU A 196 -10.22 9.59 -5.47
N THR A 197 -11.49 9.70 -5.11
CA THR A 197 -11.91 10.49 -3.94
C THR A 197 -11.44 9.84 -2.63
N GLN A 198 -11.56 8.52 -2.49
CA GLN A 198 -11.05 7.75 -1.35
C GLN A 198 -9.54 7.90 -1.21
N LEU A 199 -8.80 7.79 -2.32
CA LEU A 199 -7.37 8.01 -2.34
C LEU A 199 -7.02 9.45 -1.93
N ALA A 200 -7.72 10.46 -2.44
CA ALA A 200 -7.50 11.86 -2.04
C ALA A 200 -7.74 12.09 -0.54
N MET A 201 -8.75 11.44 0.06
CA MET A 201 -8.98 11.46 1.50
C MET A 201 -7.84 10.85 2.29
N LEU A 202 -7.30 9.71 1.86
CA LEU A 202 -6.14 9.08 2.49
C LEU A 202 -4.89 9.95 2.37
N LEU A 203 -4.63 10.51 1.18
CA LEU A 203 -3.48 11.40 0.94
C LEU A 203 -3.57 12.69 1.76
N ALA A 204 -4.77 13.24 1.96
CA ALA A 204 -4.99 14.40 2.82
C ALA A 204 -4.68 14.10 4.29
N GLU A 205 -5.11 12.93 4.80
CA GLU A 205 -4.76 12.49 6.15
C GLU A 205 -3.25 12.30 6.30
N ILE A 206 -2.62 11.60 5.34
CA ILE A 206 -1.16 11.41 5.32
C ILE A 206 -0.44 12.77 5.31
N SER A 207 -0.94 13.73 4.51
CA SER A 207 -0.34 15.06 4.46
C SER A 207 -0.42 15.77 5.80
N SER A 208 -1.54 15.65 6.53
CA SER A 208 -1.70 16.23 7.87
C SER A 208 -0.79 15.54 8.90
N VAL A 209 -0.74 14.21 8.90
CA VAL A 209 -0.03 13.40 9.89
C VAL A 209 1.48 13.39 9.69
N ALA A 210 1.93 13.34 8.44
CA ALA A 210 3.37 13.31 8.11
C ALA A 210 4.04 14.68 8.15
N HIS A 211 3.27 15.77 8.29
CA HIS A 211 3.80 17.13 8.27
C HIS A 211 4.73 17.39 9.47
N GLN A 212 5.91 17.93 9.20
CA GLN A 212 6.90 18.30 10.20
C GLN A 212 6.93 19.81 10.44
N LYS A 213 7.50 20.22 11.59
CA LYS A 213 7.58 21.64 11.99
C LYS A 213 8.40 22.51 11.04
N ASP A 214 9.33 21.91 10.30
CA ASP A 214 10.16 22.58 9.30
C ASP A 214 9.49 22.71 7.92
N GLY A 215 8.24 22.27 7.81
CA GLY A 215 7.46 22.29 6.57
C GLY A 215 7.64 21.05 5.69
N SER A 216 8.57 20.15 6.02
CA SER A 216 8.79 18.90 5.28
C SER A 216 7.76 17.82 5.65
N PHE A 217 7.81 16.68 4.94
CA PHE A 217 7.13 15.47 5.35
C PHE A 217 8.14 14.47 5.90
N CYS A 218 7.76 13.75 6.96
CA CYS A 218 8.50 12.60 7.43
C CYS A 218 8.49 11.47 6.38
N PRO A 219 9.36 10.46 6.50
CA PRO A 219 9.29 9.26 5.68
C PRO A 219 7.89 8.63 5.70
N ILE A 220 7.37 8.26 4.53
CA ILE A 220 6.02 7.69 4.34
C ILE A 220 6.13 6.29 3.75
N VAL A 221 5.34 5.35 4.27
CA VAL A 221 5.04 4.06 3.64
C VAL A 221 3.52 3.94 3.50
N ILE A 222 3.02 3.69 2.29
CA ILE A 222 1.60 3.49 2.00
C ILE A 222 1.39 2.07 1.48
N CYS A 223 0.70 1.26 2.27
CA CYS A 223 0.33 -0.10 1.95
C CYS A 223 -1.16 -0.19 1.60
N GLY A 224 -1.55 -1.27 0.94
CA GLY A 224 -2.97 -1.58 0.79
C GLY A 224 -3.32 -2.35 -0.47
N ASP A 225 -4.58 -2.75 -0.51
CA ASP A 225 -5.28 -3.18 -1.72
C ASP A 225 -5.96 -1.94 -2.34
N PHE A 226 -5.43 -1.50 -3.48
CA PHE A 226 -5.92 -0.31 -4.17
C PHE A 226 -6.98 -0.65 -5.22
N ASN A 227 -7.28 -1.94 -5.42
CA ASN A 227 -8.20 -2.42 -6.44
C ASN A 227 -7.95 -1.75 -7.80
N SER A 228 -6.69 -1.51 -8.15
CA SER A 228 -6.26 -0.80 -9.35
C SER A 228 -4.97 -1.41 -9.85
N VAL A 229 -4.84 -1.59 -11.17
CA VAL A 229 -3.71 -2.29 -11.77
C VAL A 229 -2.52 -1.36 -12.05
N PRO A 230 -1.30 -1.90 -12.21
CA PRO A 230 -0.14 -1.11 -12.59
C PRO A 230 -0.37 -0.33 -13.89
N GLY A 231 0.12 0.90 -13.95
CA GLY A 231 -0.06 1.78 -15.12
C GLY A 231 -1.48 2.34 -15.31
N SER A 232 -2.44 2.00 -14.44
CA SER A 232 -3.75 2.64 -14.43
C SER A 232 -3.66 4.13 -14.07
N PRO A 233 -4.62 4.99 -14.46
CA PRO A 233 -4.65 6.39 -14.07
C PRO A 233 -4.53 6.63 -12.57
N LEU A 234 -5.14 5.78 -11.73
CA LEU A 234 -5.00 5.85 -10.27
C LEU A 234 -3.57 5.52 -9.82
N TYR A 235 -2.97 4.45 -10.36
CA TYR A 235 -1.58 4.09 -10.07
C TYR A 235 -0.61 5.21 -10.48
N SER A 236 -0.75 5.73 -11.70
CA SER A 236 0.07 6.83 -12.21
C SER A 236 -0.09 8.10 -11.38
N PHE A 237 -1.29 8.38 -10.86
CA PHE A 237 -1.49 9.52 -9.97
C PHE A 237 -0.62 9.41 -8.71
N ILE A 238 -0.59 8.23 -8.06
CA ILE A 238 0.23 7.97 -6.86
C ILE A 238 1.72 8.11 -7.16
N LYS A 239 2.17 7.56 -8.31
CA LYS A 239 3.60 7.57 -8.68
C LYS A 239 4.10 8.93 -9.12
N GLU A 240 3.34 9.63 -9.94
CA GLU A 240 3.78 10.86 -10.60
C GLU A 240 3.39 12.13 -9.81
N GLY A 241 2.54 12.00 -8.79
CA GLY A 241 2.04 13.13 -8.01
C GLY A 241 1.11 14.05 -8.78
N LYS A 242 0.67 13.64 -9.98
CA LYS A 242 -0.25 14.40 -10.83
C LYS A 242 -1.06 13.51 -11.76
N LEU A 243 -2.28 13.93 -12.06
CA LEU A 243 -3.16 13.29 -13.02
C LEU A 243 -4.02 14.34 -13.73
N ASN A 244 -3.89 14.42 -15.06
CA ASN A 244 -4.91 15.08 -15.88
C ASN A 244 -6.02 14.07 -16.18
N TYR A 245 -7.23 14.34 -15.68
CA TYR A 245 -8.40 13.46 -15.83
C TYR A 245 -9.43 14.02 -16.83
N GLU A 246 -9.05 14.99 -17.66
CA GLU A 246 -9.91 15.50 -18.73
C GLU A 246 -10.34 14.35 -19.66
N GLY A 247 -11.66 14.20 -19.88
CA GLY A 247 -12.19 13.15 -20.75
C GLY A 247 -12.02 11.73 -20.21
N LEU A 248 -11.57 11.53 -18.97
CA LEU A 248 -11.35 10.20 -18.41
C LEU A 248 -12.68 9.56 -17.95
N ALA A 249 -13.03 8.42 -18.54
CA ALA A 249 -14.19 7.62 -18.14
C ALA A 249 -14.02 7.01 -16.75
N ILE A 250 -15.08 7.01 -15.93
CA ILE A 250 -15.00 6.58 -14.53
C ILE A 250 -14.52 5.13 -14.34
N GLY A 251 -14.82 4.21 -15.25
CA GLY A 251 -14.38 2.80 -15.14
C GLY A 251 -12.94 2.57 -15.63
N LYS A 252 -12.31 3.56 -16.27
CA LYS A 252 -10.92 3.45 -16.74
C LYS A 252 -9.89 3.81 -15.69
N VAL A 253 -10.31 4.48 -14.62
CA VAL A 253 -9.44 4.95 -13.52
C VAL A 253 -8.58 3.83 -12.93
N SER A 254 -9.16 2.65 -12.70
CA SER A 254 -8.48 1.54 -12.01
C SER A 254 -7.83 0.53 -12.95
N GLY A 255 -8.13 0.58 -14.25
CA GLY A 255 -7.68 -0.40 -15.24
C GLY A 255 -8.25 -1.82 -15.09
N GLN A 256 -9.12 -2.09 -14.11
CA GLN A 256 -9.79 -3.39 -13.96
C GLN A 256 -10.82 -3.70 -15.07
N GLU A 257 -11.47 -2.67 -15.63
CA GLU A 257 -12.48 -2.86 -16.69
C GLU A 257 -11.93 -2.51 -18.09
N GLN A 258 -11.95 -3.50 -18.98
CA GLN A 258 -11.51 -3.33 -20.36
C GLN A 258 -12.58 -2.67 -21.25
N SER A 259 -13.87 -2.80 -20.92
CA SER A 259 -14.97 -2.17 -21.67
C SER A 259 -15.22 -0.72 -21.25
N SER A 260 -15.20 0.22 -22.20
CA SER A 260 -15.48 1.65 -21.98
C SER A 260 -16.89 2.09 -22.40
N ARG A 261 -17.73 1.19 -22.92
CA ARG A 261 -18.97 1.60 -23.61
C ARG A 261 -20.00 2.19 -22.63
N GLY A 262 -20.42 3.42 -22.92
CA GLY A 262 -21.52 4.10 -22.22
C GLY A 262 -21.19 4.62 -20.82
N GLN A 263 -19.91 4.67 -20.44
CA GLN A 263 -19.52 5.15 -19.11
C GLN A 263 -19.50 6.68 -19.05
N ARG A 264 -19.92 7.21 -17.90
CA ARG A 264 -19.81 8.64 -17.57
C ARG A 264 -18.33 9.06 -17.49
N ILE A 265 -18.05 10.29 -17.90
CA ILE A 265 -16.74 10.93 -17.71
C ILE A 265 -16.65 11.51 -16.29
N LEU A 266 -15.44 11.54 -15.73
CA LEU A 266 -15.18 12.19 -14.44
C LEU A 266 -15.64 13.66 -14.46
N SER A 267 -16.25 14.09 -13.37
CA SER A 267 -16.66 15.47 -13.17
C SER A 267 -15.44 16.35 -12.89
N ILE A 268 -15.53 17.65 -13.19
CA ILE A 268 -14.51 18.64 -12.84
C ILE A 268 -15.15 19.67 -11.88
N PRO A 269 -14.81 19.70 -10.57
CA PRO A 269 -13.95 18.77 -9.86
C PRO A 269 -14.61 17.38 -9.68
N ILE A 270 -13.83 16.36 -9.32
CA ILE A 270 -14.33 14.97 -9.14
C ILE A 270 -15.29 14.89 -7.94
N TRP A 271 -14.93 15.52 -6.83
CA TRP A 271 -15.70 15.57 -5.60
C TRP A 271 -16.20 16.99 -5.29
N PRO A 272 -17.30 17.12 -4.52
CA PRO A 272 -17.86 18.42 -4.20
C PRO A 272 -17.02 19.18 -3.15
N PRO A 273 -17.10 20.53 -3.11
CA PRO A 273 -16.32 21.37 -2.19
C PRO A 273 -16.57 21.08 -0.70
N ASN A 274 -17.77 20.60 -0.34
CA ASN A 274 -18.11 20.26 1.04
C ASN A 274 -17.37 19.03 1.59
N LEU A 275 -16.57 18.34 0.76
CA LEU A 275 -15.59 17.36 1.23
C LEU A 275 -14.45 18.01 2.01
N GLY A 276 -14.12 19.29 1.73
CA GLY A 276 -13.02 20.01 2.41
C GLY A 276 -11.63 19.51 2.03
N ILE A 277 -11.45 19.00 0.81
CA ILE A 277 -10.17 18.53 0.28
C ILE A 277 -9.90 19.21 -1.05
N SER A 278 -8.71 19.81 -1.18
CA SER A 278 -8.25 20.49 -2.39
C SER A 278 -7.93 19.51 -3.52
N GLN A 279 -7.76 20.02 -4.74
CA GLN A 279 -7.23 19.24 -5.87
C GLN A 279 -5.76 18.82 -5.69
N ASN A 280 -5.07 19.33 -4.66
CA ASN A 280 -3.72 18.92 -4.26
C ASN A 280 -3.75 17.83 -3.16
N CYS A 281 -4.93 17.26 -2.87
CA CYS A 281 -5.15 16.22 -1.87
C CYS A 281 -4.66 16.61 -0.48
N VAL A 282 -4.97 17.84 -0.05
CA VAL A 282 -4.76 18.34 1.32
C VAL A 282 -6.06 18.89 1.88
N TYR A 283 -6.23 18.87 3.20
CA TYR A 283 -7.40 19.48 3.84
C TYR A 283 -7.43 20.99 3.61
N GLU A 284 -8.61 21.53 3.34
CA GLU A 284 -8.87 22.96 3.21
C GLU A 284 -9.89 23.42 4.24
N VAL A 285 -9.67 24.63 4.78
CA VAL A 285 -10.66 25.29 5.61
C VAL A 285 -11.85 25.67 4.71
N GLN A 286 -13.03 25.12 5.00
CA GLN A 286 -14.25 25.48 4.30
C GLN A 286 -14.55 26.97 4.49
N GLN A 287 -14.35 27.77 3.46
CA GLN A 287 -14.76 29.18 3.47
C GLN A 287 -16.26 29.28 3.16
N VAL A 288 -16.95 30.19 3.85
CA VAL A 288 -18.31 30.63 3.51
C VAL A 288 -18.33 31.06 2.04
N PRO A 289 -19.37 30.76 1.24
CA PRO A 289 -19.37 31.06 -0.20
C PRO A 289 -19.18 32.56 -0.45
N LYS A 290 -17.94 33.00 -0.63
CA LYS A 290 -17.67 34.30 -1.24
C LYS A 290 -17.93 34.12 -2.72
N VAL A 291 -18.86 34.91 -3.24
CA VAL A 291 -19.12 35.04 -4.67
C VAL A 291 -17.87 35.63 -5.32
N GLU A 292 -16.89 34.80 -5.66
CA GLU A 292 -15.71 35.22 -6.42
C GLU A 292 -15.54 34.33 -7.66
N LYS A 293 -15.79 35.00 -8.78
CA LYS A 293 -15.27 34.84 -10.15
C LYS A 293 -14.88 33.43 -10.59
N THR A 294 -15.58 33.01 -11.64
CA THR A 294 -15.27 32.00 -12.67
C THR A 294 -13.77 31.82 -12.97
N GLY A 295 -13.01 31.22 -12.06
CA GLY A 295 -11.75 30.57 -12.36
C GLY A 295 -12.08 29.27 -13.09
N LYS A 296 -11.38 29.01 -14.21
CA LYS A 296 -11.55 27.78 -14.96
C LYS A 296 -11.18 26.61 -14.05
N LEU A 297 -12.17 25.83 -13.61
CA LEU A 297 -11.93 24.61 -12.83
C LEU A 297 -10.99 23.70 -13.62
N SER A 298 -9.91 23.26 -12.97
CA SER A 298 -8.85 22.46 -13.58
C SER A 298 -9.16 20.97 -13.46
N SER A 299 -8.99 20.23 -14.55
CA SER A 299 -9.09 18.77 -14.62
C SER A 299 -7.81 18.06 -14.14
N ASN A 300 -7.05 18.69 -13.23
CA ASN A 300 -5.80 18.16 -12.73
C ASN A 300 -5.89 17.88 -11.23
N LEU A 301 -5.54 16.66 -10.83
CA LEU A 301 -5.23 16.32 -9.45
C LEU A 301 -3.72 16.34 -9.24
N GLN A 302 -3.29 16.68 -8.04
CA GLN A 302 -1.90 16.69 -7.62
C GLN A 302 -1.77 16.18 -6.17
N HIS A 303 -0.57 15.75 -5.79
CA HIS A 303 -0.19 15.57 -4.39
C HIS A 303 1.30 15.92 -4.20
N HIS A 304 1.71 16.18 -2.96
CA HIS A 304 3.05 16.71 -2.68
C HIS A 304 4.12 15.64 -2.37
N PHE A 305 3.73 14.37 -2.36
CA PHE A 305 4.64 13.26 -2.06
C PHE A 305 5.47 12.81 -3.28
N SER A 306 6.71 12.36 -3.03
CA SER A 306 7.58 11.71 -4.02
C SER A 306 7.61 10.21 -3.75
N LEU A 307 6.68 9.47 -4.34
CA LEU A 307 6.46 8.06 -4.03
C LEU A 307 7.07 7.12 -5.07
N SER A 308 7.65 6.02 -4.60
CA SER A 308 8.06 4.88 -5.41
C SER A 308 7.29 3.64 -4.99
N SER A 309 7.04 2.73 -5.95
CA SER A 309 6.51 1.39 -5.68
C SER A 309 7.69 0.46 -5.39
N VAL A 310 7.56 -0.41 -4.39
CA VAL A 310 8.54 -1.49 -4.12
C VAL A 310 8.66 -2.43 -5.31
N TYR A 311 7.53 -2.77 -5.93
CA TYR A 311 7.45 -3.72 -7.03
C TYR A 311 7.50 -3.01 -8.38
N SER A 312 8.12 -3.67 -9.36
CA SER A 312 8.27 -3.19 -10.74
C SER A 312 7.11 -3.61 -11.63
N HIS A 313 6.27 -4.54 -11.16
CA HIS A 313 5.05 -5.07 -11.78
C HIS A 313 5.27 -6.00 -12.96
N TYR A 314 6.51 -6.11 -13.45
CA TYR A 314 6.90 -6.98 -14.54
C TYR A 314 8.26 -7.61 -14.22
N PHE A 315 8.40 -8.89 -14.56
CA PHE A 315 9.68 -9.59 -14.49
C PHE A 315 10.64 -9.03 -15.55
N PRO A 316 11.84 -8.54 -15.20
CA PRO A 316 12.72 -7.85 -16.14
C PRO A 316 13.13 -8.68 -17.36
N GLU A 317 13.31 -10.00 -17.19
CA GLU A 317 13.81 -10.89 -18.24
C GLU A 317 12.75 -11.27 -19.27
N THR A 318 11.49 -11.39 -18.84
CA THR A 318 10.40 -11.94 -19.66
C THR A 318 9.34 -10.91 -20.01
N GLY A 319 9.26 -9.80 -19.27
CA GLY A 319 8.18 -8.82 -19.36
C GLY A 319 6.82 -9.37 -18.91
N ILE A 320 6.77 -10.56 -18.31
CA ILE A 320 5.52 -11.14 -17.80
C ILE A 320 5.07 -10.33 -16.58
N PRO A 321 3.77 -10.05 -16.42
CA PRO A 321 3.26 -9.34 -15.25
C PRO A 321 3.46 -10.13 -13.95
N GLU A 322 3.84 -9.41 -12.91
CA GLU A 322 3.69 -9.86 -11.53
C GLU A 322 2.20 -9.82 -11.16
N VAL A 323 1.74 -10.77 -10.34
CA VAL A 323 0.38 -10.78 -9.79
C VAL A 323 0.41 -10.83 -8.26
N THR A 324 -0.56 -10.18 -7.64
CA THR A 324 -0.71 -10.14 -6.17
C THR A 324 -1.98 -10.85 -5.71
N THR A 325 -2.96 -11.07 -6.59
CA THR A 325 -4.16 -11.89 -6.34
C THR A 325 -4.38 -12.86 -7.50
N CYS A 326 -4.92 -14.06 -7.21
CA CYS A 326 -5.26 -15.05 -8.25
C CYS A 326 -6.39 -15.98 -7.80
N HIS A 327 -7.60 -15.74 -8.32
CA HIS A 327 -8.78 -16.57 -8.09
C HIS A 327 -9.52 -16.83 -9.42
N SER A 328 -10.67 -17.51 -9.42
CA SER A 328 -11.35 -17.96 -10.66
C SER A 328 -11.74 -16.88 -11.67
N ARG A 329 -11.64 -15.59 -11.33
CA ARG A 329 -12.05 -14.47 -12.20
C ARG A 329 -10.98 -13.41 -12.40
N SER A 330 -9.87 -13.47 -11.68
CA SER A 330 -8.85 -12.43 -11.74
C SER A 330 -7.50 -12.99 -11.36
N ALA A 331 -6.46 -12.55 -12.07
CA ALA A 331 -5.07 -12.78 -11.74
C ALA A 331 -4.30 -11.50 -12.12
N ILE A 332 -4.17 -10.58 -11.16
CA ILE A 332 -3.65 -9.22 -11.40
C ILE A 332 -2.88 -8.72 -10.18
N THR A 333 -2.12 -7.64 -10.37
CA THR A 333 -1.57 -6.84 -9.27
C THR A 333 -2.57 -5.76 -8.88
N VAL A 334 -2.95 -5.72 -7.60
CA VAL A 334 -3.78 -4.66 -6.98
C VAL A 334 -3.25 -4.21 -5.62
N ASP A 335 -2.31 -4.95 -5.05
CA ASP A 335 -1.67 -4.67 -3.77
C ASP A 335 -0.35 -3.94 -3.99
N TYR A 336 -0.09 -2.94 -3.16
CA TYR A 336 1.12 -2.13 -3.27
C TYR A 336 1.74 -1.82 -1.92
N ILE A 337 3.06 -1.67 -1.94
CA ILE A 337 3.82 -0.93 -0.93
C ILE A 337 4.46 0.25 -1.67
N PHE A 338 3.93 1.44 -1.44
CA PHE A 338 4.54 2.70 -1.87
C PHE A 338 5.37 3.27 -0.74
N TYR A 339 6.45 3.98 -1.06
CA TYR A 339 7.30 4.64 -0.06
C TYR A 339 7.86 5.96 -0.59
N SER A 340 8.12 6.90 0.31
CA SER A 340 8.85 8.13 -0.02
C SER A 340 10.31 7.78 -0.31
N ALA A 341 10.71 7.78 -1.57
CA ALA A 341 12.10 7.48 -1.97
C ALA A 341 12.98 8.72 -1.87
N GLU A 342 14.27 8.55 -1.56
CA GLU A 342 15.25 9.61 -1.79
C GLU A 342 15.29 9.94 -3.28
N LYS A 343 15.21 11.23 -3.62
CA LYS A 343 15.52 11.68 -4.99
C LYS A 343 17.03 11.64 -5.14
N GLU A 344 17.55 10.80 -6.03
CA GLU A 344 18.91 11.00 -6.56
C GLU A 344 18.96 12.40 -7.18
N GLY A 345 19.86 13.25 -6.69
CA GLY A 345 19.87 14.67 -6.99
C GLY A 345 19.98 14.96 -8.49
N VAL A 346 18.90 15.46 -9.09
CA VAL A 346 19.03 16.31 -10.27
C VAL A 346 19.46 17.67 -9.76
N ALA A 347 20.76 17.93 -9.80
CA ALA A 347 21.28 19.27 -9.61
C ALA A 347 20.62 20.20 -10.64
N GLY A 348 19.83 21.17 -10.16
CA GLY A 348 19.37 22.30 -10.94
C GLY A 348 17.96 22.19 -11.49
N GLN A 349 16.95 22.49 -10.66
CA GLN A 349 15.82 23.32 -11.05
C GLN A 349 15.20 23.93 -9.79
N GLN A 350 15.41 25.24 -9.61
CA GLN A 350 14.72 26.03 -8.59
C GLN A 350 13.24 26.16 -8.98
N GLY A 351 12.41 25.33 -8.37
CA GLY A 351 10.96 25.46 -8.31
C GLY A 351 10.52 24.99 -6.93
N ALA A 352 9.61 25.72 -6.29
CA ALA A 352 9.20 25.57 -4.89
C ALA A 352 8.60 24.19 -4.55
N GLY A 353 9.43 23.16 -4.50
CA GLY A 353 9.11 21.85 -3.97
C GLY A 353 9.43 21.79 -2.48
N VAL A 354 8.47 21.34 -1.69
CA VAL A 354 8.68 21.01 -0.27
C VAL A 354 9.78 19.94 -0.22
N ALA A 355 10.87 20.22 0.51
CA ALA A 355 11.98 19.28 0.67
C ALA A 355 11.51 18.10 1.54
N LEU A 356 11.80 16.86 1.12
CA LEU A 356 11.62 15.67 1.94
C LEU A 356 12.85 15.51 2.84
N VAL A 357 12.65 15.34 4.14
CA VAL A 357 13.71 14.97 5.07
C VAL A 357 13.75 13.44 5.15
N GLY A 358 14.83 12.84 4.64
CA GLY A 358 15.16 11.42 4.82
C GLY A 358 14.28 10.44 4.04
N GLY A 359 14.37 10.43 2.70
CA GLY A 359 13.73 9.37 1.92
C GLY A 359 14.19 7.97 2.35
N LEU A 360 13.33 6.97 2.19
CA LEU A 360 13.66 5.58 2.48
C LEU A 360 14.44 4.96 1.31
N LYS A 361 15.45 4.17 1.65
CA LYS A 361 16.16 3.30 0.70
C LYS A 361 15.53 1.92 0.74
N LEU A 362 15.08 1.41 -0.41
CA LEU A 362 14.65 0.02 -0.53
C LEU A 362 15.89 -0.87 -0.57
N LEU A 363 16.04 -1.75 0.43
CA LEU A 363 17.16 -2.69 0.53
C LEU A 363 16.86 -4.01 -0.15
N ALA A 364 15.65 -4.52 0.02
CA ALA A 364 15.23 -5.79 -0.55
C ALA A 364 13.72 -5.90 -0.66
N ARG A 365 13.23 -6.78 -1.51
CA ARG A 365 11.81 -7.16 -1.60
C ARG A 365 11.67 -8.67 -1.78
N LEU A 366 10.56 -9.23 -1.33
CA LEU A 366 10.20 -10.62 -1.60
C LEU A 366 9.55 -10.71 -2.98
N SER A 367 10.18 -11.41 -3.92
CA SER A 367 9.73 -11.56 -5.31
C SER A 367 8.26 -11.97 -5.39
N LEU A 368 7.53 -11.47 -6.38
CA LEU A 368 6.18 -11.93 -6.68
C LEU A 368 6.23 -13.15 -7.61
N LEU A 369 5.06 -13.61 -8.05
CA LEU A 369 4.87 -14.75 -8.94
C LEU A 369 4.08 -14.31 -10.17
N THR A 370 4.08 -15.15 -11.21
CA THR A 370 3.22 -14.98 -12.39
C THR A 370 1.86 -15.62 -12.17
N GLU A 371 0.87 -15.28 -13.00
CA GLU A 371 -0.42 -15.99 -13.05
C GLU A 371 -0.21 -17.50 -13.31
N GLN A 372 0.71 -17.86 -14.21
CA GLN A 372 0.99 -19.24 -14.57
C GLN A 372 1.56 -20.04 -13.38
N ASP A 373 2.43 -19.43 -12.58
CA ASP A 373 2.96 -20.05 -11.37
C ASP A 373 1.81 -20.38 -10.40
N LEU A 374 0.90 -19.44 -10.17
CA LEU A 374 -0.21 -19.64 -9.25
C LEU A 374 -1.19 -20.71 -9.75
N TRP A 375 -1.47 -20.78 -11.05
CA TRP A 375 -2.30 -21.87 -11.59
C TRP A 375 -1.62 -23.23 -11.60
N THR A 376 -0.29 -23.30 -11.59
CA THR A 376 0.46 -24.56 -11.42
C THR A 376 0.20 -25.19 -10.05
N VAL A 377 -0.13 -24.38 -9.04
CA VAL A 377 -0.54 -24.82 -7.70
C VAL A 377 -2.07 -24.74 -7.47
N ASN A 378 -2.85 -24.79 -8.57
CA ASN A 378 -4.32 -24.70 -8.56
C ASN A 378 -4.89 -23.39 -7.99
N GLY A 379 -4.25 -22.24 -8.24
CA GLY A 379 -4.77 -20.92 -7.86
C GLY A 379 -4.67 -20.63 -6.37
N LEU A 380 -5.35 -19.56 -5.93
CA LEU A 380 -5.43 -19.13 -4.53
C LEU A 380 -6.89 -18.97 -4.06
N PRO A 381 -7.19 -19.25 -2.77
CA PRO A 381 -6.33 -19.90 -1.79
C PRO A 381 -6.15 -21.41 -2.09
N ASN A 382 -5.10 -22.00 -1.54
CA ASN A 382 -4.76 -23.42 -1.66
C ASN A 382 -4.24 -23.99 -0.32
N GLU A 383 -3.69 -25.20 -0.33
CA GLU A 383 -3.18 -25.90 0.86
C GLU A 383 -2.04 -25.17 1.58
N ASN A 384 -1.29 -24.32 0.86
CA ASN A 384 -0.09 -23.65 1.36
C ASN A 384 -0.25 -22.13 1.49
N ASN A 385 -1.10 -21.51 0.66
CA ASN A 385 -1.40 -20.08 0.69
C ASN A 385 -2.88 -19.89 0.97
N SER A 386 -3.20 -19.35 2.15
CA SER A 386 -4.56 -19.35 2.69
C SER A 386 -5.30 -18.01 2.56
N SER A 387 -4.82 -17.16 1.65
CA SER A 387 -5.52 -15.99 1.11
C SER A 387 -5.53 -16.11 -0.41
N ASP A 388 -6.47 -15.45 -1.09
CA ASP A 388 -6.44 -15.26 -2.54
C ASP A 388 -5.42 -14.21 -3.00
N HIS A 389 -4.80 -13.49 -2.05
CA HIS A 389 -3.68 -12.57 -2.28
C HIS A 389 -2.35 -13.17 -1.80
N LEU A 390 -1.24 -12.64 -2.31
CA LEU A 390 0.12 -12.92 -1.85
C LEU A 390 0.59 -11.80 -0.90
N PRO A 391 1.30 -12.10 0.19
CA PRO A 391 1.88 -11.06 1.03
C PRO A 391 2.99 -10.33 0.28
N LEU A 392 2.91 -9.00 0.20
CA LEU A 392 4.03 -8.16 -0.24
C LEU A 392 4.96 -7.94 0.94
N LEU A 393 6.27 -7.90 0.70
CA LEU A 393 7.26 -7.74 1.77
C LEU A 393 8.48 -6.96 1.27
N ALA A 394 8.87 -5.93 2.02
CA ALA A 394 9.98 -5.06 1.71
C ALA A 394 10.87 -4.84 2.93
N LYS A 395 12.17 -4.59 2.71
CA LYS A 395 13.13 -4.08 3.70
C LYS A 395 13.55 -2.69 3.30
N PHE A 396 13.47 -1.76 4.23
CA PHE A 396 13.85 -0.37 4.06
C PHE A 396 14.99 0.00 5.00
N ARG A 397 15.71 1.04 4.61
CA ARG A 397 16.67 1.76 5.44
C ARG A 397 16.28 3.22 5.50
N LEU A 398 16.22 3.74 6.71
CA LEU A 398 16.21 5.17 7.01
C LEU A 398 17.62 5.54 7.49
N ASP A 399 18.30 6.43 6.77
CA ASP A 399 19.55 7.00 7.23
C ASP A 399 19.25 8.11 8.26
N LEU A 400 19.95 8.10 9.39
CA LEU A 400 19.70 8.95 10.56
C LEU A 400 20.68 10.11 10.70
#